data_AF-A0A2A5HI29-F1
#
_entry.id   AF-A0A2A5HI29-F1
#
_cell.length_a   1.000
_cell.length_b   1.000
_cell.length_c   1.000
_cell.angle_alpha   90.00
_cell.angle_beta   90.00
_cell.angle_gamma   90.00
#
_symmetry.space_group_name_H-M   'P 1'
#
loop_
_entity.id
_entity.type
_entity.pdbx_description
1 polymer ?
#
loop_
_entity_poly.entity_id
_entity_poly.type
_entity_poly.pdbx_seq_one_letter_code
_entity_poly.pdbx_strand_id
1 'polypeptide(L)' 'MDDKQYLIKLGERIKQLRKDKLMRQIDLSEKIGIEDSALRRIESGRVNSTIKMLRKIAKGLEVDVIQLLDNLENKG' A
#
# COMPACT_ATOMS: atom_id res chain seq x y z
N MET A 1 16.62 0.82 10.11
CA MET A 1 15.16 0.62 10.06
C MET A 1 14.93 -0.86 10.24
N ASP A 2 14.02 -1.27 11.12
CA ASP A 2 13.63 -2.67 11.24
C ASP A 2 12.49 -3.03 10.26
N ASP A 3 12.21 -4.32 10.08
CA ASP A 3 11.17 -4.80 9.17
C ASP A 3 9.78 -4.22 9.50
N LYS A 4 9.51 -3.99 10.79
CA LYS A 4 8.22 -3.44 11.25
C LYS A 4 8.08 -1.99 10.79
N GLN A 5 9.11 -1.17 10.96
CA GLN A 5 9.14 0.22 10.49
C GLN A 5 9.04 0.28 8.97
N TYR A 6 9.69 -0.65 8.25
CA TYR A 6 9.60 -0.73 6.80
C TYR A 6 8.16 -1.02 6.32
N LEU A 7 7.48 -1.98 6.96
CA LEU A 7 6.08 -2.29 6.65
C LEU A 7 5.13 -1.13 6.96
N ILE A 8 5.36 -0.38 8.05
CA ILE A 8 4.58 0.81 8.38
C ILE A 8 4.74 1.86 7.28
N LYS A 9 5.98 2.17 6.86
CA LYS A 9 6.24 3.15 5.79
C LYS A 9 5.62 2.74 4.46
N LEU A 10 5.70 1.45 4.10
CA LEU A 10 5.04 0.93 2.91
C LEU A 10 3.52 1.12 2.98
N GLY A 11 2.92 0.81 4.13
CA GLY A 11 1.49 1.00 4.37
C GLY A 11 1.07 2.47 4.26
N GLU A 12 1.85 3.38 4.84
CA GLU A 12 1.65 4.83 4.73
C GLU A 12 1.77 5.33 3.29
N ARG A 13 2.75 4.84 2.53
CA ARG A 13 2.92 5.19 1.12
C ARG A 13 1.72 4.76 0.27
N ILE A 14 1.23 3.53 0.46
CA ILE A 14 0.01 3.04 -0.21
C ILE A 14 -1.19 3.91 0.15
N LYS A 15 -1.36 4.23 1.45
CA LYS A 15 -2.43 5.09 1.95
C LYS A 15 -2.37 6.49 1.35
N GLN A 16 -1.18 7.07 1.21
CA GLN A 16 -0.98 8.38 0.59
C GLN A 16 -1.43 8.36 -0.86
N LEU A 17 -0.90 7.44 -1.67
CA LEU A 17 -1.27 7.29 -3.08
C LEU A 17 -2.78 7.07 -3.26
N ARG A 18 -3.41 6.28 -2.38
CA ARG A 18 -4.86 6.11 -2.38
C ARG A 18 -5.62 7.41 -2.14
N LYS A 19 -5.19 8.20 -1.16
CA LYS A 19 -5.79 9.50 -0.86
C LYS A 19 -5.59 10.52 -1.98
N ASP A 20 -4.44 10.50 -2.65
CA ASP A 20 -4.16 11.35 -3.81
C ASP A 20 -5.12 11.06 -4.97
N LYS A 21 -5.64 9.82 -5.04
CA LYS A 21 -6.69 9.39 -5.98
C LYS A 21 -8.11 9.59 -5.44
N LEU A 22 -8.28 10.28 -4.31
CA LEU A 22 -9.58 10.53 -3.64
C LEU A 22 -10.38 9.26 -3.30
N MET A 23 -9.70 8.12 -3.13
CA MET A 23 -10.34 6.84 -2.81
C MET A 23 -10.40 6.64 -1.30
N ARG A 24 -11.50 6.09 -0.78
CA ARG A 24 -11.59 5.46 0.55
C ARG A 24 -10.98 4.06 0.49
N GLN A 25 -10.78 3.45 1.66
CA GLN A 25 -10.25 2.08 1.73
C GLN A 25 -11.18 1.09 1.00
N ILE A 26 -12.49 1.18 1.24
CA ILE A 26 -13.49 0.34 0.58
C ILE A 26 -13.42 0.46 -0.96
N ASP A 27 -13.21 1.67 -1.49
CA ASP A 27 -13.19 1.91 -2.94
C ASP A 27 -11.98 1.18 -3.59
N LEU A 28 -10.80 1.23 -2.95
CA LEU A 28 -9.62 0.51 -3.46
C LEU A 28 -9.75 -1.01 -3.24
N SER A 29 -10.27 -1.45 -2.10
CA SER A 29 -10.38 -2.87 -1.79
C SER A 29 -11.35 -3.58 -2.73
N GLU A 30 -12.50 -2.95 -3.03
CA GLU A 30 -13.45 -3.44 -4.04
C GLU A 30 -12.79 -3.47 -5.43
N LYS A 31 -12.10 -2.40 -5.83
CA LYS A 31 -11.41 -2.31 -7.14
C LYS A 31 -10.38 -3.42 -7.36
N ILE A 32 -9.69 -3.89 -6.31
CA ILE A 32 -8.67 -4.95 -6.41
C ILE A 32 -9.16 -6.34 -5.97
N GLY A 33 -10.44 -6.45 -5.59
CA GLY A 33 -11.10 -7.68 -5.18
C GLY A 33 -10.55 -8.27 -3.89
N ILE A 34 -10.45 -7.47 -2.83
CA ILE A 34 -10.07 -7.91 -1.48
C ILE A 34 -11.01 -7.30 -0.43
N GLU A 35 -11.00 -7.88 0.77
CA GLU A 35 -11.71 -7.34 1.93
C GLU A 35 -11.14 -5.96 2.36
N ASP A 36 -12.00 -5.01 2.76
CA ASP A 36 -11.59 -3.71 3.33
C ASP A 36 -10.64 -3.91 4.53
N SER A 37 -10.92 -4.91 5.37
CA SER A 37 -10.09 -5.26 6.52
C SER A 37 -8.68 -5.72 6.13
N ALA A 38 -8.52 -6.35 4.97
CA ALA A 38 -7.23 -6.73 4.43
C ALA A 38 -6.44 -5.48 4.01
N LEU A 39 -7.07 -4.57 3.25
CA LEU A 39 -6.43 -3.30 2.87
C LEU A 39 -6.03 -2.48 4.10
N ARG A 40 -6.90 -2.38 5.10
CA ARG A 40 -6.62 -1.67 6.36
C ARG A 40 -5.40 -2.22 7.10
N ARG A 41 -5.23 -3.54 7.12
CA ARG A 41 -4.05 -4.20 7.71
C ARG A 41 -2.77 -3.90 6.92
N ILE A 42 -2.87 -3.84 5.59
CA ILE A 42 -1.74 -3.48 4.72
C ILE A 42 -1.33 -2.03 4.96
N GLU A 43 -2.27 -1.09 4.92
CA GLU A 43 -2.00 0.34 5.11
C GLU A 43 -1.54 0.70 6.53
N SER A 44 -1.74 -0.18 7.51
CA SER A 44 -1.24 -0.02 8.87
C SER A 44 0.07 -0.78 9.15
N GLY A 45 0.67 -1.41 8.12
CA GLY A 45 1.91 -2.17 8.27
C GLY A 45 1.78 -3.43 9.13
N ARG A 46 0.55 -3.92 9.37
CA ARG A 46 0.29 -5.09 10.23
C ARG A 46 0.45 -6.44 9.51
N VAL A 47 0.73 -6.42 8.22
CA VAL A 47 0.91 -7.63 7.41
C VAL A 47 2.04 -7.43 6.40
N ASN A 48 2.88 -8.46 6.26
CA ASN A 48 3.83 -8.54 5.16
C ASN A 48 3.07 -8.94 3.88
N SER A 49 2.92 -7.99 2.96
CA SER A 49 2.18 -8.18 1.72
C SER A 49 3.02 -8.86 0.66
N THR A 50 2.46 -9.84 -0.03
CA THR A 50 3.14 -10.48 -1.15
C THR A 50 3.33 -9.52 -2.33
N ILE A 51 4.33 -9.75 -3.17
CA ILE A 51 4.56 -8.97 -4.39
C ILE A 51 3.35 -8.99 -5.35
N LYS A 52 2.60 -10.10 -5.39
CA LYS A 52 1.36 -10.21 -6.18
C LYS A 52 0.28 -9.26 -5.67
N MET A 53 0.18 -9.08 -4.35
CA MET A 53 -0.74 -8.11 -3.73
C MET A 53 -0.30 -6.68 -4.03
N LEU A 54 0.99 -6.36 -3.90
CA LEU A 54 1.52 -5.03 -4.25
C LEU A 54 1.25 -4.69 -5.72
N ARG A 55 1.41 -5.65 -6.63
CA ARG A 55 1.03 -5.47 -8.05
C ARG A 55 -0.45 -5.18 -8.25
N LYS A 56 -1.35 -5.84 -7.49
CA LYS A 56 -2.79 -5.55 -7.53
C LYS A 56 -3.10 -4.15 -7.03
N ILE A 57 -2.50 -3.75 -5.90
CA ILE A 57 -2.66 -2.41 -5.32
C ILE A 57 -2.19 -1.35 -6.30
N ALA A 58 -0.99 -1.51 -6.88
CA ALA A 58 -0.45 -0.59 -7.89
C ALA A 58 -1.40 -0.42 -9.07
N LYS A 59 -1.96 -1.53 -9.59
CA LYS A 59 -2.98 -1.50 -10.65
C LYS A 59 -4.25 -0.76 -10.22
N GLY A 60 -4.77 -1.01 -9.01
CA GLY A 60 -5.95 -0.32 -8.49
C GLY A 60 -5.74 1.19 -8.33
N LEU A 61 -4.52 1.59 -7.97
CA LEU A 61 -4.07 2.97 -7.83
C LEU A 61 -3.63 3.62 -9.14
N GLU A 62 -3.55 2.88 -10.24
CA GLU A 62 -3.08 3.36 -11.55
C GLU A 62 -1.67 3.99 -11.47
N VAL A 63 -0.76 3.27 -10.81
CA VAL A 63 0.65 3.63 -10.66
C VAL A 63 1.54 2.42 -10.94
N ASP A 64 2.82 2.66 -11.19
CA ASP A 64 3.81 1.59 -11.22
C ASP A 64 4.10 1.07 -9.81
N VAL A 65 4.40 -0.23 -9.69
CA VAL A 65 4.72 -0.85 -8.39
C VAL A 65 5.91 -0.17 -7.71
N ILE A 66 6.86 0.37 -8.48
CA ILE A 66 8.02 1.10 -7.96
C ILE A 66 7.57 2.34 -7.17
N GLN A 67 6.47 2.99 -7.56
CA GLN A 67 5.96 4.16 -6.84
C GLN A 67 5.44 3.80 -5.45
N LEU A 68 5.03 2.54 -5.21
CA LEU A 68 4.70 2.04 -3.87
C LEU A 68 5.94 1.88 -2.98
N LEU A 69 7.11 1.67 -3.59
CA LEU A 69 8.38 1.40 -2.92
C LEU A 69 9.29 2.62 -2.83
N ASP A 70 8.83 3.76 -3.34
CA ASP A 70 9.61 4.99 -3.38
C ASP A 70 9.72 5.62 -1.98
N ASN A 71 10.91 6.16 -1.68
CA ASN A 71 11.24 6.84 -0.41
C ASN A 71 10.94 6.05 0.87
N LEU A 72 10.96 4.71 0.82
CA LEU A 72 10.78 3.89 2.02
C LEU A 72 12.00 3.95 2.96
N GLU A 73 13.19 4.11 2.40
CA GLU A 73 14.44 4.22 3.16
C GLU A 73 14.92 5.68 3.19
N ASN A 74 15.48 6.10 4.33
CA ASN A 74 16.20 7.37 4.37
C ASN A 74 17.51 7.15 3.60
N LYS A 75 17.60 7.65 2.38
CA LYS A 75 18.90 7.81 1.73
C LYS A 75 19.61 8.95 2.45
N GLY A 76 20.75 8.62 3.06
CA GLY A 76 21.67 9.63 3.58
C GLY A 76 22.23 10.51 2.47
#